data_AF-A0A0M3DL94-F1
#
_entry.id   AF-A0A0M3DL94-F1
#
_cell.length_a   1.000
_cell.length_b   1.000
_cell.length_c   1.000
_cell.angle_alpha   90.00
_cell.angle_beta   90.00
_cell.angle_gamma   90.00
#
_symmetry.space_group_name_H-M   'P 1'
#
loop_
_entity.id
_entity.type
_entity.pdbx_description
1 polymer ?
#
loop_
_entity_poly.entity_id
_entity_poly.type
_entity_poly.pdbx_seq_one_letter_code
_entity_poly.pdbx_strand_id
1 'polypeptide(L)'
;MTFSQYGDYFYLYILLLTAIPAVILGLREKNIKYYGMIATAFMILLIVGINVRLSFLIAFMVLEIIVVKGYEYVRKKTDSKLVYRLFLLASMSPIIINKISTLTSFGAIGFIGISYLNFRTIQMVIEIYDGAIKEVRISTMVYFVLFFPTLSSGPIDRSRRFEKDLEKNIPKEEYIDDYLIPGIKKIFMGVGYKFVIAFLVNTYWMSKIPSEINFVNGISYMYAYSLYLFFDFGGYSLFAVGTSYIFGIKAPDNFDKPFLSKDMKEFWTRWHISLSRWFGDYIFSRFVISSMRKKRFKKRATASHVAQMITMITMGFWHGLTWFYIVYGIYQGVVLVLTDMYQKKSKFYKQHKKDKWFEIVQIVITFHIACFGLLIFSGYFA
;
A
#
# COMPACT_ATOMS: atom_id res chain seq x y z
N MET A 1 23.88 4.93 12.00
CA MET A 1 23.18 3.64 12.14
C MET A 1 21.78 3.82 11.56
N THR A 2 21.33 2.92 10.68
CA THR A 2 19.97 2.95 10.11
C THR A 2 19.16 1.80 10.68
N PHE A 3 17.93 2.05 11.08
CA PHE A 3 17.05 1.02 11.64
C PHE A 3 16.00 0.57 10.62
N SER A 4 15.76 -0.74 10.59
CA SER A 4 14.65 -1.33 9.87
C SER A 4 13.34 -1.00 10.59
N GLN A 5 12.48 -0.25 9.92
CA GLN A 5 11.21 0.20 10.48
C GLN A 5 10.35 -1.01 10.89
N TYR A 6 10.03 -1.11 12.18
CA TYR A 6 9.30 -2.24 12.79
C TYR A 6 9.97 -3.62 12.62
N GLY A 7 11.22 -3.68 12.17
CA GLY A 7 12.01 -4.90 12.06
C GLY A 7 12.95 -5.12 13.25
N ASP A 8 13.49 -4.04 13.81
CA ASP A 8 14.47 -4.10 14.89
C ASP A 8 13.82 -3.90 16.27
N TYR A 9 14.20 -4.71 17.26
CA TYR A 9 13.73 -4.55 18.64
C TYR A 9 14.09 -3.18 19.22
N PHE A 10 15.27 -2.66 18.91
CA PHE A 10 15.70 -1.34 19.36
C PHE A 10 14.89 -0.21 18.72
N TYR A 11 14.45 -0.37 17.46
CA TYR A 11 13.52 0.56 16.83
C TYR A 11 12.18 0.58 17.57
N LEU A 12 11.64 -0.59 17.95
CA LEU A 12 10.40 -0.68 18.71
C LEU A 12 10.52 -0.03 20.10
N TYR A 13 11.68 -0.16 20.75
CA TYR A 13 11.96 0.53 22.00
C TYR A 13 11.95 2.06 21.84
N ILE A 14 12.66 2.59 20.84
CA ILE A 14 12.64 4.04 20.54
C ILE A 14 11.22 4.50 20.19
N LEU A 15 10.49 3.72 19.40
CA LEU A 15 9.10 4.01 19.04
C LEU A 15 8.21 4.12 20.28
N LEU A 16 8.34 3.19 21.23
CA LEU A 16 7.59 3.21 22.48
C LEU A 16 7.85 4.52 23.25
N LEU A 17 9.12 4.91 23.39
CA LEU A 17 9.50 6.17 24.03
C LEU A 17 8.94 7.39 23.29
N THR A 18 8.98 7.36 21.95
CA THR A 18 8.45 8.43 21.09
C THR A 18 6.92 8.49 21.12
N ALA A 19 6.24 7.40 21.47
CA ALA A 19 4.79 7.39 21.61
C ALA A 19 4.31 8.04 22.92
N ILE A 20 5.11 8.03 23.99
CA ILE A 20 4.70 8.51 25.32
C ILE A 20 4.18 9.97 25.29
N PRO A 21 4.89 10.96 24.70
CA PRO A 21 4.38 12.32 24.69
C PRO A 21 3.11 12.47 23.82
N ALA A 22 2.98 11.68 22.74
CA ALA A 22 1.75 11.68 21.93
C ALA A 22 0.54 11.19 22.76
N VAL A 23 0.71 10.12 23.55
CA VAL A 23 -0.32 9.63 24.47
C VAL A 23 -0.67 10.67 25.52
N ILE A 24 0.31 11.31 26.15
CA ILE A 24 0.07 12.36 27.15
C ILE A 24 -0.71 13.53 26.54
N LEU A 25 -0.36 13.95 25.32
CA LEU A 25 -1.08 15.03 24.62
C LEU A 25 -2.52 14.62 24.30
N GLY A 26 -2.74 13.42 23.79
CA GLY A 26 -4.08 12.91 23.50
C GLY A 26 -4.96 12.80 24.74
N LEU A 27 -4.42 12.31 25.86
CA LEU A 27 -5.13 12.21 27.14
C LEU A 27 -5.46 13.58 27.76
N ARG A 28 -4.72 14.63 27.39
CA ARG A 28 -4.94 16.02 27.82
C ARG A 28 -5.73 16.84 26.80
N GLU A 29 -6.30 16.20 25.78
CA GLU A 29 -7.05 16.83 24.69
C GLU A 29 -6.25 17.95 23.98
N LYS A 30 -4.92 17.82 23.98
CA LYS A 30 -4.02 18.74 23.30
C LYS A 30 -3.76 18.24 21.88
N ASN A 31 -3.55 19.18 20.97
CA ASN A 31 -3.33 18.86 19.58
C ASN A 31 -1.99 18.11 19.40
N ILE A 32 -2.07 16.84 18.98
CA ILE A 32 -0.91 15.95 18.80
C ILE A 32 -0.08 16.36 17.58
N LYS A 33 -0.64 17.09 16.62
CA LYS A 33 -0.03 17.33 15.29
C LYS A 33 1.39 17.88 15.34
N TYR A 34 1.65 18.86 16.21
CA TYR A 34 2.96 19.53 16.26
C TYR A 34 4.02 18.60 16.80
N TYR A 35 3.71 17.85 17.85
CA TYR A 35 4.59 16.81 18.34
C TYR A 35 4.77 15.70 17.30
N GLY A 36 3.71 15.28 16.62
CA GLY A 36 3.76 14.29 15.53
C GLY A 36 4.69 14.70 14.38
N MET A 37 4.72 15.98 14.02
CA MET A 37 5.67 16.51 13.03
C MET A 37 7.12 16.42 13.51
N ILE A 38 7.39 16.77 14.77
CA ILE A 38 8.73 16.68 15.37
C ILE A 38 9.18 15.21 15.46
N ALA A 39 8.30 14.33 15.97
CA ALA A 39 8.53 12.90 16.03
C ALA A 39 8.77 12.32 14.64
N THR A 40 8.05 12.78 13.62
CA THR A 40 8.26 12.37 12.23
C THR A 40 9.66 12.70 11.74
N ALA A 41 10.12 13.94 11.96
CA ALA A 41 11.47 14.35 11.58
C ALA A 41 12.53 13.49 12.27
N PHE A 42 12.38 13.25 13.58
CA PHE A 42 13.28 12.39 14.35
C PHE A 42 13.30 10.93 13.84
N MET A 43 12.12 10.33 13.64
CA MET A 43 12.00 8.94 13.19
C MET A 43 12.51 8.74 11.76
N ILE A 44 12.39 9.74 10.89
CA ILE A 44 12.98 9.70 9.54
C ILE A 44 14.50 9.61 9.59
N LEU A 45 15.15 10.37 10.48
CA LEU A 45 16.60 10.32 10.63
C LEU A 45 17.07 8.92 11.06
N LEU A 46 16.28 8.23 11.89
CA LEU A 46 16.55 6.86 12.32
C LEU A 46 16.34 5.82 11.20
N ILE A 47 15.28 5.96 10.42
CA ILE A 47 14.91 5.00 9.36
C ILE A 47 15.82 5.18 8.13
N VAL A 48 16.00 6.43 7.68
CA VAL A 48 16.73 6.75 6.43
C VAL A 48 18.23 6.90 6.67
N GLY A 49 18.64 7.38 7.85
CA GLY A 49 20.02 7.70 8.19
C GLY A 49 20.51 9.03 7.61
N ILE A 50 21.56 9.60 8.20
CA ILE A 50 22.20 10.85 7.75
C ILE A 50 23.23 10.57 6.66
N ASN A 51 22.76 10.00 5.54
CA ASN A 51 23.59 9.60 4.40
C ASN A 51 23.02 10.18 3.09
N VAL A 52 23.61 9.82 1.95
CA VAL A 52 23.12 10.20 0.60
C VAL A 52 21.62 9.92 0.40
N ARG A 53 21.07 8.89 1.06
CA ARG A 53 19.64 8.57 1.02
C ARG A 53 18.75 9.68 1.57
N LEU A 54 19.21 10.42 2.60
CA LEU A 54 18.50 11.57 3.13
C LEU A 54 18.49 12.71 2.11
N SER A 55 19.61 12.93 1.40
CA SER A 55 19.67 13.90 0.30
C SER A 55 18.67 13.55 -0.81
N PHE A 56 18.52 12.27 -1.15
CA PHE A 56 17.49 11.84 -2.11
C PHE A 56 16.06 12.07 -1.59
N LEU A 57 15.79 11.84 -0.30
CA LEU A 57 14.50 12.15 0.31
C LEU A 57 14.20 13.66 0.26
N ILE A 58 15.19 14.50 0.59
CA ILE A 58 15.04 15.97 0.56
C ILE A 58 14.81 16.43 -0.89
N ALA A 59 15.60 15.94 -1.84
CA ALA A 59 15.42 16.27 -3.26
C ALA A 59 14.04 15.84 -3.78
N PHE A 60 13.59 14.64 -3.41
CA PHE A 60 12.23 14.18 -3.68
C PHE A 60 11.18 15.12 -3.11
N MET A 61 11.28 15.50 -1.84
CA MET A 61 10.31 16.40 -1.22
C MET A 61 10.29 17.78 -1.85
N VAL A 62 11.45 18.36 -2.16
CA VAL A 62 11.54 19.66 -2.85
C VAL A 62 10.88 19.59 -4.22
N LEU A 63 11.20 18.56 -5.02
CA LEU A 63 10.60 18.35 -6.33
C LEU A 63 9.08 18.20 -6.23
N GLU A 64 8.59 17.34 -5.35
CA GLU A 64 7.15 17.10 -5.21
C GLU A 64 6.40 18.34 -4.71
N ILE A 65 6.98 19.13 -3.81
CA ILE A 65 6.40 20.42 -3.41
C ILE A 65 6.29 21.34 -4.63
N ILE A 66 7.35 21.48 -5.42
CA ILE A 66 7.36 22.31 -6.64
C ILE A 66 6.30 21.83 -7.63
N VAL A 67 6.21 20.52 -7.86
CA VAL A 67 5.26 19.92 -8.82
C VAL A 67 3.83 20.10 -8.34
N VAL A 68 3.52 19.76 -7.09
CA VAL A 68 2.15 19.86 -6.54
C VAL A 68 1.70 21.32 -6.42
N LYS A 69 2.54 22.21 -5.89
CA LYS A 69 2.22 23.64 -5.78
C LYS A 69 2.20 24.35 -7.13
N GLY A 70 3.14 24.03 -8.00
CA GLY A 70 3.16 24.51 -9.37
C GLY A 70 1.89 24.10 -10.11
N TYR A 71 1.45 22.84 -9.95
CA TYR A 71 0.22 22.39 -10.57
C TYR A 71 -1.03 23.04 -9.97
N GLU A 72 -1.10 23.20 -8.64
CA GLU A 72 -2.18 23.95 -7.98
C GLU A 72 -2.33 25.35 -8.58
N TYR A 73 -1.22 26.06 -8.77
CA TYR A 73 -1.21 27.40 -9.37
C TYR A 73 -1.63 27.39 -10.85
N VAL A 74 -1.06 26.48 -11.64
CA VAL A 74 -1.36 26.38 -13.08
C VAL A 74 -2.79 25.93 -13.34
N ARG A 75 -3.33 25.03 -12.50
CA ARG A 75 -4.72 24.53 -12.59
C ARG A 75 -5.75 25.66 -12.47
N LYS A 76 -5.46 26.72 -11.71
CA LYS A 76 -6.30 27.92 -11.59
C LYS A 76 -6.37 28.73 -12.90
N LYS A 77 -5.41 28.54 -13.81
CA LYS A 77 -5.31 29.27 -15.08
C LYS A 77 -5.68 28.45 -16.31
N THR A 78 -5.57 27.12 -16.26
CA THR A 78 -5.82 26.25 -17.41
C THR A 78 -6.41 24.89 -17.03
N ASP A 79 -7.32 24.40 -17.88
CA ASP A 79 -7.88 23.04 -17.86
C ASP A 79 -7.17 22.06 -18.82
N SER A 80 -6.00 22.45 -19.36
CA SER A 80 -5.31 21.67 -20.38
C SER A 80 -4.93 20.26 -19.90
N LYS A 81 -5.41 19.25 -20.63
CA LYS A 81 -5.08 17.83 -20.40
C LYS A 81 -3.61 17.51 -20.63
N LEU A 82 -2.94 18.24 -21.52
CA LEU A 82 -1.50 18.05 -21.77
C LEU A 82 -0.69 18.52 -20.56
N VAL A 83 -1.00 19.71 -20.05
CA VAL A 83 -0.34 20.29 -18.86
C VAL A 83 -0.52 19.36 -17.66
N TYR A 84 -1.75 18.86 -17.42
CA TYR A 84 -1.99 17.84 -16.40
C TYR A 84 -1.07 16.62 -16.54
N ARG A 85 -0.95 16.05 -17.75
CA ARG A 85 -0.11 14.88 -17.99
C ARG A 85 1.37 15.17 -17.74
N LEU A 86 1.86 16.36 -18.09
CA LEU A 86 3.25 16.75 -17.84
C LEU A 86 3.53 16.84 -16.34
N PHE A 87 2.65 17.47 -15.56
CA PHE A 87 2.80 17.52 -14.10
C PHE A 87 2.66 16.14 -13.44
N LEU A 88 1.75 15.30 -13.96
CA LEU A 88 1.63 13.92 -13.50
C LEU A 88 2.91 13.12 -13.78
N LEU A 89 3.48 13.24 -14.98
CA LEU A 89 4.75 12.60 -15.33
C LEU A 89 5.91 13.14 -14.47
N ALA A 90 5.94 14.45 -14.19
CA ALA A 90 6.93 15.05 -13.31
C ALA A 90 6.83 14.48 -11.89
N SER A 91 5.62 14.33 -11.34
CA SER A 91 5.41 13.68 -10.03
C SER A 91 5.76 12.20 -10.07
N MET A 92 5.53 11.49 -11.18
CA MET A 92 5.95 10.08 -11.31
C MET A 92 7.45 9.89 -11.57
N SER A 93 8.18 10.95 -11.90
CA SER A 93 9.58 10.84 -12.32
C SER A 93 10.49 10.21 -11.27
N PRO A 94 10.38 10.46 -9.94
CA PRO A 94 11.29 9.87 -8.96
C PRO A 94 11.18 8.35 -8.88
N ILE A 95 9.97 7.80 -8.92
CA ILE A 95 9.80 6.33 -8.89
C ILE A 95 10.25 5.70 -10.22
N ILE A 96 10.01 6.37 -11.35
CA ILE A 96 10.47 5.90 -12.67
C ILE A 96 12.00 5.86 -12.70
N ILE A 97 12.67 6.94 -12.27
CA ILE A 97 14.13 7.02 -12.19
C ILE A 97 14.66 5.93 -11.26
N ASN A 98 14.06 5.74 -10.08
CA ASN A 98 14.45 4.69 -9.15
C ASN A 98 14.40 3.30 -9.81
N LYS A 99 13.29 2.93 -10.45
CA LYS A 99 13.10 1.61 -11.07
C LYS A 99 13.97 1.40 -12.30
N ILE A 100 14.25 2.44 -13.09
CA ILE A 100 15.12 2.33 -14.27
C ILE A 100 16.59 2.30 -13.84
N SER A 101 16.98 3.07 -12.82
CA SER A 101 18.36 3.13 -12.33
C SER A 101 18.90 1.77 -11.88
N THR A 102 18.04 0.88 -11.36
CA THR A 102 18.43 -0.50 -11.01
C THR A 102 18.83 -1.36 -12.21
N LEU A 103 18.48 -0.96 -13.43
CA LEU A 103 18.92 -1.61 -14.67
C LEU A 103 20.25 -1.06 -15.19
N THR A 104 20.78 -0.01 -14.56
CA THR A 104 22.02 0.67 -14.94
C THR A 104 23.14 0.36 -13.95
N SER A 105 24.39 0.66 -14.32
CA SER A 105 25.56 0.50 -13.44
C SER A 105 25.55 1.41 -12.20
N PHE A 106 24.69 2.44 -12.18
CA PHE A 106 24.59 3.38 -11.06
C PHE A 106 23.87 2.79 -9.83
N GLY A 107 23.20 1.64 -9.98
CA GLY A 107 22.40 1.05 -8.92
C GLY A 107 21.14 1.87 -8.58
N ALA A 108 20.46 1.51 -7.49
CA ALA A 108 19.19 2.14 -7.12
C ALA A 108 19.39 3.60 -6.65
N ILE A 109 18.88 4.56 -7.44
CA ILE A 109 18.81 5.98 -7.07
C ILE A 109 17.52 6.22 -6.30
N GLY A 110 17.60 6.36 -4.98
CA GLY A 110 16.47 6.71 -4.13
C GLY A 110 16.64 6.32 -2.67
N PHE A 111 15.52 6.21 -1.96
CA PHE A 111 15.48 5.97 -0.53
C PHE A 111 14.34 5.00 -0.17
N ILE A 112 14.40 4.45 1.04
CA ILE A 112 13.37 3.53 1.54
C ILE A 112 12.00 4.23 1.60
N GLY A 113 10.96 3.62 1.04
CA GLY A 113 9.62 4.21 1.02
C GLY A 113 9.30 5.11 -0.17
N ILE A 114 10.27 5.42 -1.05
CA ILE A 114 10.02 6.26 -2.24
C ILE A 114 8.79 5.79 -3.05
N SER A 115 8.59 4.48 -3.18
CA SER A 115 7.45 3.91 -3.92
C SER A 115 6.09 4.22 -3.27
N TYR A 116 6.02 4.20 -1.94
CA TYR A 116 4.78 4.47 -1.19
C TYR A 116 4.52 5.97 -1.05
N LEU A 117 5.58 6.76 -0.87
CA LEU A 117 5.52 8.21 -0.77
C LEU A 117 5.08 8.84 -2.09
N ASN A 118 5.55 8.31 -3.22
CA ASN A 118 5.16 8.84 -4.53
C ASN A 118 3.67 8.61 -4.85
N PHE A 119 3.05 7.54 -4.35
CA PHE A 119 1.58 7.40 -4.45
C PHE A 119 0.82 8.54 -3.77
N ARG A 120 1.37 9.10 -2.68
CA ARG A 120 0.76 10.22 -1.95
C ARG A 120 0.83 11.52 -2.73
N THR A 121 1.91 11.76 -3.47
CA THR A 121 2.08 12.99 -4.24
C THR A 121 1.40 12.90 -5.60
N ILE A 122 1.50 11.75 -6.28
CA ILE A 122 0.77 11.45 -7.52
C ILE A 122 -0.74 11.66 -7.31
N GLN A 123 -1.31 11.10 -6.24
CA GLN A 123 -2.74 11.25 -6.02
C GLN A 123 -3.13 12.72 -5.77
N MET A 124 -2.28 13.53 -5.15
CA MET A 124 -2.57 14.96 -4.93
C MET A 124 -2.65 15.70 -6.26
N VAL A 125 -1.71 15.47 -7.18
CA VAL A 125 -1.78 16.04 -8.55
C VAL A 125 -3.07 15.62 -9.25
N ILE A 126 -3.45 14.34 -9.11
CA ILE A 126 -4.69 13.83 -9.69
C ILE A 126 -5.94 14.46 -9.05
N GLU A 127 -5.99 14.59 -7.72
CA GLU A 127 -7.14 15.18 -7.02
C GLU A 127 -7.25 16.70 -7.23
N ILE A 128 -6.13 17.40 -7.45
CA ILE A 128 -6.13 18.81 -7.92
C ILE A 128 -6.73 18.90 -9.31
N TYR A 129 -6.37 17.98 -10.23
CA TYR A 129 -6.95 17.96 -11.58
C TYR A 129 -8.46 17.79 -11.56
N ASP A 130 -8.95 16.87 -10.72
CA ASP A 130 -10.37 16.60 -10.52
C ASP A 130 -11.12 17.69 -9.74
N GLY A 131 -10.41 18.66 -9.15
CA GLY A 131 -10.99 19.72 -8.33
C GLY A 131 -11.40 19.29 -6.91
N ALA A 132 -11.01 18.09 -6.49
CA ALA A 132 -11.24 17.59 -5.13
C ALA A 132 -10.32 18.27 -4.09
N ILE A 133 -9.12 18.68 -4.51
CA ILE A 133 -8.20 19.53 -3.73
C ILE A 133 -8.12 20.88 -4.41
N LYS A 134 -8.45 21.95 -3.68
CA LYS A 134 -8.42 23.34 -4.20
C LYS A 134 -7.20 24.13 -3.75
N GLU A 135 -6.72 23.83 -2.55
CA GLU A 135 -5.58 24.48 -1.92
C GLU A 135 -4.76 23.44 -1.18
N VAL A 136 -3.44 23.56 -1.25
CA VAL A 136 -2.51 22.66 -0.54
C VAL A 136 -1.72 23.46 0.49
N ARG A 137 -1.80 23.16 1.78
CA ARG A 137 -0.85 23.75 2.75
C ARG A 137 0.46 22.98 2.73
N ILE A 138 1.59 23.67 2.54
CA ILE A 138 2.91 23.01 2.41
C ILE A 138 3.24 22.20 3.67
N SER A 139 3.00 22.75 4.86
CA SER A 139 3.22 22.04 6.12
C SER A 139 2.39 20.75 6.23
N THR A 140 1.10 20.81 5.89
CA THR A 140 0.21 19.64 5.86
C THR A 140 0.66 18.61 4.82
N MET A 141 1.06 19.07 3.63
CA MET A 141 1.59 18.19 2.59
C MET A 141 2.86 17.48 3.04
N VAL A 142 3.83 18.21 3.59
CA VAL A 142 5.09 17.64 4.08
C VAL A 142 4.80 16.61 5.18
N TYR A 143 3.94 16.95 6.14
CA TYR A 143 3.59 16.00 7.20
C TYR A 143 2.86 14.78 6.65
N PHE A 144 1.91 14.96 5.75
CA PHE A 144 1.18 13.87 5.10
C PHE A 144 2.10 12.94 4.32
N VAL A 145 3.00 13.47 3.49
CA VAL A 145 3.91 12.66 2.67
C VAL A 145 4.92 11.94 3.57
N LEU A 146 5.50 12.63 4.54
CA LEU A 146 6.56 12.12 5.39
C LEU A 146 6.08 11.38 6.64
N PHE A 147 4.77 11.26 6.88
CA PHE A 147 4.21 10.69 8.11
C PHE A 147 4.87 9.36 8.48
N PHE A 148 5.72 9.40 9.52
CA PHE A 148 6.67 8.33 9.78
C PHE A 148 6.05 6.95 9.99
N PRO A 149 4.87 6.78 10.62
CA PRO A 149 4.32 5.46 10.89
C PRO A 149 4.09 4.64 9.63
N THR A 150 3.94 5.31 8.49
CA THR A 150 3.61 4.71 7.21
C THR A 150 4.65 5.01 6.13
N LEU A 151 5.87 5.41 6.52
CA LEU A 151 6.92 5.86 5.62
C LEU A 151 7.47 4.78 4.69
N SER A 152 7.92 3.64 5.23
CA SER A 152 8.66 2.65 4.42
C SER A 152 7.74 1.79 3.54
N SER A 153 6.69 1.21 4.10
CA SER A 153 5.74 0.34 3.39
C SER A 153 4.36 0.32 4.06
N GLY A 154 4.00 1.39 4.77
CA GLY A 154 2.72 1.48 5.46
C GLY A 154 1.54 1.67 4.51
N PRO A 155 0.31 1.65 5.05
CA PRO A 155 -0.88 1.92 4.26
C PRO A 155 -0.79 3.24 3.48
N ILE A 156 -1.20 3.17 2.22
CA ILE A 156 -1.27 4.31 1.31
C ILE A 156 -2.53 5.11 1.63
N ASP A 157 -2.33 6.28 2.20
CA ASP A 157 -3.39 7.15 2.67
C ASP A 157 -3.80 8.21 1.62
N ARG A 158 -4.95 8.86 1.81
CA ARG A 158 -5.48 10.01 1.04
C ARG A 158 -5.22 11.31 1.79
N SER A 159 -4.67 12.32 1.10
CA SER A 159 -4.34 13.62 1.69
C SER A 159 -5.53 14.27 2.39
N ARG A 160 -6.70 14.30 1.76
CA ARG A 160 -7.92 14.93 2.32
C ARG A 160 -8.41 14.25 3.61
N ARG A 161 -8.29 12.93 3.69
CA ARG A 161 -8.68 12.18 4.90
C ARG A 161 -7.68 12.43 6.02
N PHE A 162 -6.39 12.35 5.71
CA PHE A 162 -5.32 12.65 6.64
C PHE A 162 -5.45 14.07 7.22
N GLU A 163 -5.71 15.06 6.35
CA GLU A 163 -5.92 16.45 6.77
C GLU A 163 -7.14 16.62 7.67
N LYS A 164 -8.24 15.91 7.38
CA LYS A 164 -9.42 15.90 8.25
C LYS A 164 -9.11 15.36 9.66
N ASP A 165 -8.33 14.28 9.75
CA ASP A 165 -7.90 13.74 11.05
C ASP A 165 -6.94 14.70 11.77
N LEU A 166 -6.06 15.37 11.03
CA LEU A 166 -5.09 16.33 11.56
C LEU A 166 -5.73 17.55 12.22
N GLU A 167 -6.84 18.01 11.67
CA GLU A 167 -7.59 19.18 12.15
C GLU A 167 -8.64 18.84 13.20
N LYS A 168 -8.91 17.55 13.39
CA LYS A 168 -9.88 17.09 14.39
C LYS A 168 -9.36 17.35 15.80
N ASN A 169 -10.15 18.06 16.60
CA ASN A 169 -9.99 18.05 18.06
C ASN A 169 -10.64 16.76 18.57
N ILE A 170 -9.83 15.89 19.18
CA ILE A 170 -10.26 14.56 19.64
C ILE A 170 -10.52 14.66 21.16
N PRO A 171 -11.76 14.47 21.63
CA PRO A 171 -12.06 14.37 23.06
C PRO A 171 -11.30 13.21 23.70
N LYS A 172 -11.03 13.28 25.01
CA LYS A 172 -10.23 12.27 25.71
C LYS A 172 -10.84 10.88 25.60
N GLU A 173 -12.15 10.75 25.79
CA GLU A 173 -12.86 9.47 25.71
C GLU A 173 -12.73 8.87 24.31
N GLU A 174 -12.94 9.69 23.28
CA GLU A 174 -12.76 9.25 21.89
C GLU A 174 -11.31 8.83 21.64
N TYR A 175 -10.32 9.59 22.13
CA TYR A 175 -8.91 9.23 21.98
C TYR A 175 -8.60 7.88 22.63
N ILE A 176 -9.16 7.57 23.80
CA ILE A 176 -8.93 6.30 24.48
C ILE A 176 -9.56 5.14 23.70
N ASP A 177 -10.86 5.23 23.40
CA ASP A 177 -11.66 4.12 22.90
C ASP A 177 -11.41 3.83 21.42
N ASP A 178 -11.21 4.88 20.62
CA ASP A 178 -11.11 4.75 19.16
C ASP A 178 -9.68 4.77 18.62
N TYR A 179 -8.73 5.32 19.38
CA TYR A 179 -7.35 5.51 18.92
C TYR A 179 -6.36 4.71 19.76
N LEU A 180 -6.27 4.98 21.06
CA LEU A 180 -5.23 4.44 21.92
C LEU A 180 -5.39 2.93 22.14
N ILE A 181 -6.55 2.47 22.63
CA ILE A 181 -6.79 1.05 22.90
C ILE A 181 -6.71 0.22 21.60
N PRO A 182 -7.38 0.59 20.49
CA PRO A 182 -7.25 -0.13 19.23
C PRO A 182 -5.82 -0.08 18.67
N GLY A 183 -5.12 1.04 18.85
CA GLY A 183 -3.74 1.21 18.40
C GLY A 183 -2.77 0.28 19.12
N ILE A 184 -2.87 0.22 20.45
CA ILE A 184 -2.11 -0.72 21.30
C ILE A 184 -2.42 -2.16 20.91
N LYS A 185 -3.70 -2.51 20.75
CA LYS A 185 -4.11 -3.87 20.32
C LYS A 185 -3.49 -4.25 18.98
N LYS A 186 -3.48 -3.34 18.00
CA LYS A 186 -2.84 -3.59 16.70
C LYS A 186 -1.33 -3.79 16.85
N ILE A 187 -0.64 -2.98 17.66
CA ILE A 187 0.79 -3.17 17.94
C ILE A 187 1.06 -4.55 18.56
N PHE A 188 0.29 -4.97 19.56
CA PHE A 188 0.42 -6.30 20.18
C PHE A 188 0.18 -7.44 19.17
N MET A 189 -0.85 -7.33 18.33
CA MET A 189 -1.09 -8.29 17.25
C MET A 189 0.06 -8.30 16.24
N GLY A 190 0.63 -7.13 15.93
CA GLY A 190 1.81 -6.98 15.07
C GLY A 190 3.02 -7.73 15.60
N VAL A 191 3.24 -7.70 16.93
CA VAL A 191 4.29 -8.48 17.59
C VAL A 191 4.09 -9.98 17.34
N GLY A 192 2.89 -10.49 17.62
CA GLY A 192 2.57 -11.91 17.41
C GLY A 192 2.70 -12.32 15.94
N TYR A 193 2.24 -11.49 15.01
CA TYR A 193 2.31 -11.80 13.57
C TYR A 193 3.76 -11.83 13.08
N LYS A 194 4.54 -10.78 13.34
CA LYS A 194 5.87 -10.61 12.74
C LYS A 194 6.95 -11.39 13.49
N PHE A 195 7.02 -11.27 14.81
CA PHE A 195 8.12 -11.83 15.60
C PHE A 195 7.86 -13.25 16.11
N VAL A 196 6.61 -13.73 16.05
CA VAL A 196 6.28 -15.12 16.40
C VAL A 196 5.93 -15.91 15.14
N ILE A 197 4.79 -15.64 14.51
CA ILE A 197 4.29 -16.50 13.43
C ILE A 197 5.19 -16.45 12.19
N ALA A 198 5.49 -15.25 11.68
CA ALA A 198 6.34 -15.12 10.49
C ALA A 198 7.76 -15.65 10.75
N PHE A 199 8.31 -15.40 11.95
CA PHE A 199 9.59 -15.98 12.37
C PHE A 199 9.56 -17.51 12.36
N LEU A 200 8.55 -18.13 12.98
CA LEU A 200 8.43 -19.59 13.02
C LEU A 200 8.29 -20.19 11.62
N VAL A 201 7.44 -19.62 10.77
CA VAL A 201 7.25 -20.06 9.39
C VAL A 201 8.56 -19.93 8.60
N ASN A 202 9.29 -18.82 8.74
CA ASN A 202 10.54 -18.63 8.02
C ASN A 202 11.62 -19.63 8.49
N THR A 203 11.90 -19.65 9.79
CA THR A 203 13.05 -20.37 10.35
C THR A 203 12.89 -21.89 10.32
N TYR A 204 11.68 -22.38 10.60
CA TYR A 204 11.44 -23.81 10.76
C TYR A 204 10.79 -24.48 9.54
N TRP A 205 10.21 -23.71 8.61
CA TRP A 205 9.58 -24.27 7.42
C TRP A 205 10.21 -23.73 6.13
N MET A 206 10.03 -22.45 5.81
CA MET A 206 10.43 -21.88 4.52
C MET A 206 11.94 -22.03 4.25
N SER A 207 12.79 -21.71 5.22
CA SER A 207 14.26 -21.80 5.12
C SER A 207 14.79 -23.24 5.13
N LYS A 208 13.95 -24.24 5.44
CA LYS A 208 14.33 -25.65 5.48
C LYS A 208 13.98 -26.40 4.18
N ILE A 209 13.27 -25.75 3.27
CA ILE A 209 12.95 -26.33 1.97
C ILE A 209 14.21 -26.36 1.11
N PRO A 210 14.59 -27.50 0.51
CA PRO A 210 15.74 -27.57 -0.37
C PRO A 210 15.62 -26.61 -1.56
N SER A 211 16.75 -26.06 -2.00
CA SER A 211 16.81 -25.13 -3.13
C SER A 211 16.52 -25.78 -4.49
N GLU A 212 16.57 -27.10 -4.57
CA GLU A 212 16.23 -27.84 -5.78
C GLU A 212 14.77 -27.62 -6.17
N ILE A 213 14.56 -27.15 -7.40
CA ILE A 213 13.23 -26.88 -7.95
C ILE A 213 12.63 -28.21 -8.41
N ASN A 214 11.75 -28.78 -7.58
CA ASN A 214 10.89 -29.89 -7.95
C ASN A 214 9.45 -29.64 -7.48
N PHE A 215 8.52 -30.49 -7.90
CA PHE A 215 7.09 -30.30 -7.63
C PHE A 215 6.76 -30.24 -6.13
N VAL A 216 7.37 -31.13 -5.33
CA VAL A 216 7.10 -31.22 -3.88
C VAL A 216 7.64 -29.98 -3.16
N ASN A 217 8.88 -29.59 -3.46
CA ASN A 217 9.51 -28.40 -2.88
C ASN A 217 8.76 -27.13 -3.28
N GLY A 218 8.34 -27.02 -4.55
CA GLY A 218 7.59 -25.87 -5.05
C GLY A 218 6.24 -25.69 -4.36
N ILE A 219 5.49 -26.78 -4.12
CA ILE A 219 4.23 -26.72 -3.37
C ILE A 219 4.47 -26.36 -1.91
N SER A 220 5.46 -26.97 -1.26
CA SER A 220 5.80 -26.64 0.14
C SER A 220 6.19 -25.17 0.27
N TYR A 221 7.02 -24.67 -0.65
CA TYR A 221 7.47 -23.28 -0.67
C TYR A 221 6.34 -22.31 -0.94
N MET A 222 5.41 -22.64 -1.85
CA MET A 222 4.23 -21.84 -2.14
C MET A 222 3.44 -21.50 -0.88
N TYR A 223 3.15 -22.50 -0.04
CA TYR A 223 2.39 -22.28 1.20
C TYR A 223 3.22 -21.60 2.28
N ALA A 224 4.49 -22.01 2.46
CA ALA A 224 5.38 -21.41 3.44
C ALA A 224 5.59 -19.91 3.15
N TYR A 225 5.88 -19.56 1.89
CA TYR A 225 6.05 -18.18 1.45
C TYR A 225 4.76 -17.37 1.58
N SER A 226 3.61 -17.94 1.21
CA SER A 226 2.32 -17.23 1.33
C SER A 226 2.00 -16.85 2.78
N LEU A 227 2.22 -17.78 3.72
CA LEU A 227 2.02 -17.52 5.14
C LEU A 227 3.05 -16.54 5.69
N TYR A 228 4.34 -16.76 5.38
CA TYR A 228 5.42 -15.85 5.78
C TYR A 228 5.12 -14.41 5.32
N LEU A 229 4.84 -14.22 4.04
CA LEU A 229 4.56 -12.91 3.47
C LEU A 229 3.35 -12.25 4.13
N PHE A 230 2.26 -12.99 4.35
CA PHE A 230 1.07 -12.45 5.01
C PHE A 230 1.36 -12.03 6.46
N PHE A 231 2.01 -12.87 7.25
CA PHE A 231 2.26 -12.56 8.66
C PHE A 231 3.36 -11.51 8.85
N ASP A 232 4.40 -11.51 8.02
CA ASP A 232 5.46 -10.50 8.10
C ASP A 232 4.94 -9.10 7.71
N PHE A 233 4.28 -9.01 6.55
CA PHE A 233 3.78 -7.74 6.04
C PHE A 233 2.48 -7.29 6.72
N GLY A 234 1.64 -8.24 7.12
CA GLY A 234 0.47 -8.00 7.97
C GLY A 234 0.88 -7.49 9.35
N GLY A 235 1.91 -8.08 9.96
CA GLY A 235 2.49 -7.61 11.22
C GLY A 235 3.08 -6.20 11.11
N TYR A 236 3.85 -5.92 10.05
CA TYR A 236 4.33 -4.57 9.74
C TYR A 236 3.16 -3.58 9.61
N SER A 237 2.13 -3.94 8.85
CA SER A 237 0.97 -3.07 8.63
C SER A 237 0.22 -2.78 9.93
N LEU A 238 0.10 -3.77 10.83
CA LEU A 238 -0.51 -3.59 12.14
C LEU A 238 0.29 -2.62 13.02
N PHE A 239 1.63 -2.70 13.02
CA PHE A 239 2.45 -1.70 13.69
C PHE A 239 2.26 -0.30 13.12
N ALA A 240 2.26 -0.17 11.79
CA ALA A 240 2.07 1.10 11.10
C ALA A 240 0.71 1.75 11.43
N VAL A 241 -0.37 0.97 11.37
CA VAL A 241 -1.73 1.44 11.69
C VAL A 241 -1.85 1.76 13.18
N GLY A 242 -1.39 0.87 14.06
CA GLY A 242 -1.48 1.07 15.50
C GLY A 242 -0.70 2.29 15.99
N THR A 243 0.51 2.49 15.45
CA THR A 243 1.29 3.70 15.69
C THR A 243 0.56 4.94 15.18
N SER A 244 -0.03 4.89 13.98
CA SER A 244 -0.76 6.03 13.43
C SER A 244 -1.91 6.46 14.34
N TYR A 245 -2.63 5.50 14.93
CA TYR A 245 -3.76 5.76 15.82
C TYR A 245 -3.28 6.48 17.09
N ILE A 246 -2.18 6.02 17.70
CA ILE A 246 -1.58 6.69 18.87
C ILE A 246 -1.22 8.15 18.55
N PHE A 247 -0.78 8.42 17.33
CA PHE A 247 -0.48 9.79 16.84
C PHE A 247 -1.71 10.57 16.35
N GLY A 248 -2.93 10.07 16.60
CA GLY A 248 -4.19 10.76 16.32
C GLY A 248 -4.68 10.65 14.87
N ILE A 249 -4.10 9.76 14.05
CA ILE A 249 -4.47 9.59 12.64
C ILE A 249 -5.03 8.19 12.40
N LYS A 250 -6.27 8.06 11.91
CA LYS A 250 -6.90 6.76 11.64
C LYS A 250 -6.47 6.20 10.28
N ALA A 251 -5.21 5.76 10.19
CA ALA A 251 -4.67 5.05 9.02
C ALA A 251 -5.57 3.88 8.57
N PRO A 252 -5.72 3.64 7.25
CA PRO A 252 -6.54 2.55 6.76
C PRO A 252 -5.85 1.20 7.01
N ASP A 253 -6.62 0.15 7.32
CA ASP A 253 -6.08 -1.20 7.42
C ASP A 253 -5.68 -1.75 6.04
N ASN A 254 -4.62 -2.57 6.01
CA ASN A 254 -4.11 -3.20 4.78
C ASN A 254 -4.61 -4.63 4.58
N PHE A 255 -5.10 -5.29 5.64
CA PHE A 255 -5.51 -6.69 5.59
C PHE A 255 -6.79 -6.93 6.36
N ASP A 256 -7.69 -7.71 5.78
CA ASP A 256 -8.91 -8.18 6.44
C ASP A 256 -9.19 -9.64 6.05
N LYS A 257 -8.56 -10.58 6.76
CA LYS A 257 -8.74 -12.04 6.56
C LYS A 257 -8.77 -12.46 5.07
N PRO A 258 -7.72 -12.14 4.28
CA PRO A 258 -7.74 -12.30 2.82
C PRO A 258 -7.89 -13.76 2.36
N PHE A 259 -7.35 -14.71 3.10
CA PHE A 259 -7.44 -16.14 2.75
C PHE A 259 -8.82 -16.77 3.00
N LEU A 260 -9.78 -16.03 3.56
CA LEU A 260 -11.18 -16.44 3.68
C LEU A 260 -12.07 -15.86 2.56
N SER A 261 -11.47 -15.37 1.48
CA SER A 261 -12.20 -14.79 0.36
C SER A 261 -12.81 -15.88 -0.52
N LYS A 262 -14.05 -15.70 -0.97
CA LYS A 262 -14.79 -16.66 -1.81
C LYS A 262 -14.42 -16.56 -3.29
N ASP A 263 -13.81 -15.44 -3.68
CA ASP A 263 -13.32 -15.23 -5.03
C ASP A 263 -12.21 -14.19 -5.04
N MET A 264 -11.57 -14.05 -6.20
CA MET A 264 -10.42 -13.16 -6.35
C MET A 264 -10.79 -11.68 -6.35
N LYS A 265 -12.04 -11.30 -6.62
CA LYS A 265 -12.47 -9.91 -6.44
C LYS A 265 -12.53 -9.58 -4.95
N GLU A 266 -13.11 -10.47 -4.15
CA GLU A 266 -13.14 -10.34 -2.68
C GLU A 266 -11.73 -10.36 -2.09
N PHE A 267 -10.84 -11.23 -2.57
CA PHE A 267 -9.44 -11.27 -2.15
C PHE A 267 -8.75 -9.90 -2.26
N TRP A 268 -8.90 -9.23 -3.41
CA TRP A 268 -8.31 -7.90 -3.62
C TRP A 268 -8.99 -6.78 -2.82
N THR A 269 -10.17 -7.02 -2.21
CA THR A 269 -10.76 -6.08 -1.23
C THR A 269 -10.24 -6.29 0.19
N ARG A 270 -9.46 -7.37 0.42
CA ARG A 270 -8.98 -7.83 1.73
C ARG A 270 -7.46 -7.95 1.83
N TRP A 271 -6.76 -8.00 0.69
CA TRP A 271 -5.31 -8.07 0.59
C TRP A 271 -4.73 -6.72 0.14
N HIS A 272 -3.74 -6.22 0.88
CA HIS A 272 -3.08 -4.94 0.65
C HIS A 272 -4.07 -3.82 0.25
N ILE A 273 -5.11 -3.66 1.08
CA ILE A 273 -6.33 -2.90 0.79
C ILE A 273 -6.02 -1.48 0.35
N SER A 274 -5.05 -0.80 0.98
CA SER A 274 -4.72 0.58 0.62
C SER A 274 -4.18 0.70 -0.81
N LEU A 275 -3.33 -0.24 -1.23
CA LEU A 275 -2.78 -0.31 -2.59
C LEU A 275 -3.86 -0.68 -3.59
N SER A 276 -4.62 -1.73 -3.29
CA SER A 276 -5.73 -2.18 -4.14
C SER A 276 -6.74 -1.04 -4.41
N ARG A 277 -7.13 -0.30 -3.36
CA ARG A 277 -8.01 0.88 -3.50
C ARG A 277 -7.33 2.02 -4.28
N TRP A 278 -6.05 2.28 -4.06
CA TRP A 278 -5.30 3.27 -4.85
C TRP A 278 -5.36 2.97 -6.35
N PHE A 279 -5.05 1.75 -6.74
CA PHE A 279 -5.11 1.28 -8.12
C PHE A 279 -6.55 1.26 -8.66
N GLY A 280 -7.51 0.84 -7.84
CA GLY A 280 -8.93 0.83 -8.14
C GLY A 280 -9.49 2.21 -8.49
N ASP A 281 -9.12 3.23 -7.72
CA ASP A 281 -9.63 4.59 -7.91
C ASP A 281 -8.89 5.32 -9.05
N TYR A 282 -7.55 5.23 -9.09
CA TYR A 282 -6.75 6.07 -9.98
C TYR A 282 -6.40 5.44 -11.32
N ILE A 283 -6.47 4.11 -11.46
CA ILE A 283 -6.20 3.43 -12.73
C ILE A 283 -7.48 2.79 -13.27
N PHE A 284 -8.05 1.84 -12.52
CA PHE A 284 -9.18 1.05 -12.99
C PHE A 284 -10.39 1.95 -13.29
N SER A 285 -10.87 2.70 -12.30
CA SER A 285 -12.08 3.53 -12.43
C SER A 285 -11.91 4.62 -13.49
N ARG A 286 -10.74 5.28 -13.53
CA ARG A 286 -10.44 6.30 -14.55
C ARG A 286 -10.43 5.73 -15.95
N PHE A 287 -9.81 4.56 -16.15
CA PHE A 287 -9.78 3.92 -17.45
C PHE A 287 -11.20 3.54 -17.90
N VAL A 288 -11.99 2.90 -17.03
CA VAL A 288 -13.37 2.53 -17.35
C VAL A 288 -14.20 3.75 -17.71
N ILE A 289 -14.20 4.81 -16.88
CA ILE A 289 -14.97 6.04 -17.14
C ILE A 289 -14.54 6.69 -18.45
N SER A 290 -13.24 6.84 -18.68
CA SER A 290 -12.68 7.42 -19.92
C SER A 290 -13.08 6.60 -21.16
N SER A 291 -13.02 5.28 -21.05
CA SER A 291 -13.37 4.37 -22.13
C SER A 291 -14.85 4.39 -22.48
N MET A 292 -15.73 4.47 -21.46
CA MET A 292 -17.17 4.58 -21.65
C MET A 292 -17.55 5.93 -22.26
N ARG A 293 -16.98 7.04 -21.79
CA ARG A 293 -17.21 8.39 -22.34
C ARG A 293 -16.80 8.49 -23.82
N LYS A 294 -15.70 7.83 -24.19
CA LYS A 294 -15.18 7.81 -25.57
C LYS A 294 -15.79 6.70 -26.44
N LYS A 295 -16.74 5.92 -25.93
CA LYS A 295 -17.36 4.76 -26.61
C LYS A 295 -16.33 3.80 -27.23
N ARG A 296 -15.16 3.60 -26.59
CA ARG A 296 -14.05 2.77 -27.12
C ARG A 296 -14.41 1.29 -27.24
N PHE A 297 -15.38 0.81 -26.45
CA PHE A 297 -15.85 -0.57 -26.48
C PHE A 297 -17.37 -0.61 -26.59
N LYS A 298 -17.89 -1.58 -27.36
CA LYS A 298 -19.33 -1.81 -27.50
C LYS A 298 -19.98 -2.32 -26.20
N LYS A 299 -19.27 -3.12 -25.40
CA LYS A 299 -19.76 -3.72 -24.15
C LYS A 299 -18.99 -3.19 -22.95
N ARG A 300 -19.71 -2.78 -21.89
CA ARG A 300 -19.13 -2.35 -20.61
C ARG A 300 -18.27 -3.43 -19.95
N ALA A 301 -18.63 -4.71 -20.12
CA ALA A 301 -17.86 -5.83 -19.60
C ALA A 301 -16.44 -5.88 -20.19
N THR A 302 -16.30 -5.68 -21.50
CA THR A 302 -14.99 -5.63 -22.16
C THR A 302 -14.13 -4.49 -21.64
N ALA A 303 -14.72 -3.31 -21.44
CA ALA A 303 -14.01 -2.18 -20.84
C ALA A 303 -13.49 -2.51 -19.43
N SER A 304 -14.30 -3.20 -18.62
CA SER A 304 -13.92 -3.66 -17.27
C SER A 304 -12.81 -4.70 -17.29
N HIS A 305 -12.84 -5.66 -18.23
CA HIS A 305 -11.82 -6.70 -18.34
C HIS A 305 -10.46 -6.13 -18.76
N VAL A 306 -10.47 -5.24 -19.75
CA VAL A 306 -9.26 -4.52 -20.16
C VAL A 306 -8.72 -3.66 -19.02
N ALA A 307 -9.60 -3.00 -18.26
CA ALA A 307 -9.20 -2.23 -17.09
C ALA A 307 -8.53 -3.11 -16.01
N GLN A 308 -9.11 -4.28 -15.69
CA GLN A 308 -8.51 -5.24 -14.74
C GLN A 308 -7.10 -5.64 -15.16
N MET A 309 -6.90 -5.96 -16.45
CA MET A 309 -5.59 -6.31 -17.00
C MET A 309 -4.60 -5.15 -16.87
N ILE A 310 -4.96 -3.95 -17.32
CA ILE A 310 -4.08 -2.76 -17.25
C ILE A 310 -3.70 -2.46 -15.80
N THR A 311 -4.68 -2.50 -14.89
CA THR A 311 -4.46 -2.22 -13.47
C THR A 311 -3.50 -3.23 -12.84
N MET A 312 -3.70 -4.53 -13.05
CA MET A 312 -2.84 -5.56 -12.45
C MET A 312 -1.45 -5.62 -13.09
N ILE A 313 -1.33 -5.42 -14.41
CA ILE A 313 -0.03 -5.32 -15.07
C ILE A 313 0.75 -4.11 -14.55
N THR A 314 0.08 -2.96 -14.40
CA THR A 314 0.73 -1.75 -13.85
C THR A 314 1.16 -1.97 -12.40
N MET A 315 0.38 -2.72 -11.62
CA MET A 315 0.78 -3.12 -10.26
C MET A 315 2.01 -4.04 -10.28
N GLY A 316 2.10 -4.98 -11.24
CA GLY A 316 3.29 -5.80 -11.48
C GLY A 316 4.53 -4.95 -11.76
N PHE A 317 4.44 -4.01 -12.71
CA PHE A 317 5.52 -3.06 -13.00
C PHE A 317 5.91 -2.19 -11.79
N TRP A 318 4.94 -1.81 -10.97
CA TRP A 318 5.19 -1.06 -9.74
C TRP A 318 6.03 -1.87 -8.74
N HIS A 319 5.78 -3.18 -8.60
CA HIS A 319 6.60 -4.04 -7.76
C HIS A 319 8.04 -4.12 -8.29
N GLY A 320 8.23 -4.36 -9.58
CA GLY A 320 9.55 -4.30 -10.22
C GLY A 320 9.53 -4.64 -11.70
N LEU A 321 10.70 -4.50 -12.34
CA LEU A 321 10.87 -4.75 -13.77
C LEU A 321 11.37 -6.17 -14.09
N THR A 322 11.47 -7.05 -13.08
CA THR A 322 11.80 -8.46 -13.30
C THR A 322 10.59 -9.21 -13.87
N TRP A 323 10.87 -10.29 -14.61
CA TRP A 323 9.85 -11.03 -15.35
C TRP A 323 8.73 -11.58 -14.43
N PHE A 324 9.09 -12.06 -13.24
CA PHE A 324 8.14 -12.69 -12.32
C PHE A 324 7.12 -11.70 -11.73
N TYR A 325 7.48 -10.42 -11.52
CA TYR A 325 6.50 -9.40 -11.10
C TYR A 325 5.52 -9.05 -12.23
N ILE A 326 5.99 -9.02 -13.48
CA ILE A 326 5.14 -8.76 -14.65
C ILE A 326 4.20 -9.95 -14.87
N VAL A 327 4.71 -11.18 -14.81
CA VAL A 327 3.90 -12.41 -14.91
C VAL A 327 2.88 -12.50 -13.77
N TYR A 328 3.25 -12.12 -12.55
CA TYR A 328 2.31 -12.00 -11.44
C TYR A 328 1.17 -11.03 -11.76
N GLY A 329 1.47 -9.84 -12.29
CA GLY A 329 0.47 -8.85 -12.69
C GLY A 329 -0.47 -9.38 -13.79
N ILE A 330 0.08 -10.07 -14.80
CA ILE A 330 -0.72 -10.71 -15.86
C ILE A 330 -1.62 -11.80 -15.26
N TYR A 331 -1.06 -12.69 -14.43
CA TYR A 331 -1.77 -13.76 -13.76
C TYR A 331 -2.99 -13.23 -12.98
N GLN A 332 -2.77 -12.23 -12.12
CA GLN A 332 -3.84 -11.63 -11.31
C GLN A 332 -4.91 -10.96 -12.18
N GLY A 333 -4.51 -10.28 -13.26
CA GLY A 333 -5.44 -9.70 -14.23
C GLY A 333 -6.33 -10.76 -14.89
N VAL A 334 -5.72 -11.84 -15.41
CA VAL A 334 -6.45 -12.94 -16.07
C VAL A 334 -7.41 -13.60 -15.10
N VAL A 335 -6.95 -13.91 -13.88
CA VAL A 335 -7.76 -14.53 -12.83
C VAL A 335 -8.96 -13.67 -12.45
N LEU A 336 -8.80 -12.34 -12.36
CA LEU A 336 -9.92 -11.42 -12.10
C LEU A 336 -10.94 -11.38 -13.25
N VAL A 337 -10.48 -11.43 -14.50
CA VAL A 337 -11.35 -11.49 -15.69
C VAL A 337 -12.11 -12.81 -15.70
N LEU A 338 -11.42 -13.94 -15.49
CA LEU A 338 -12.03 -15.27 -15.41
C LEU A 338 -13.05 -15.35 -14.27
N THR A 339 -12.74 -14.78 -13.10
CA THR A 339 -13.67 -14.69 -11.97
C THR A 339 -14.94 -13.92 -12.37
N ASP A 340 -14.79 -12.75 -13.02
CA ASP A 340 -15.94 -11.97 -13.48
C ASP A 340 -16.78 -12.71 -14.53
N MET A 341 -16.12 -13.40 -15.47
CA MET A 341 -16.78 -14.19 -16.50
C MET A 341 -17.52 -15.39 -15.90
N TYR A 342 -16.90 -16.12 -14.99
CA TYR A 342 -17.48 -17.26 -14.29
C TYR A 342 -18.74 -16.83 -13.53
N GLN A 343 -18.66 -15.77 -12.72
CA GLN A 343 -19.81 -15.27 -11.95
C GLN A 343 -20.99 -14.83 -12.83
N LYS A 344 -20.71 -14.25 -14.00
CA LYS A 344 -21.76 -13.75 -14.91
C LYS A 344 -22.37 -14.83 -15.80
N LYS A 345 -21.56 -15.80 -16.27
CA LYS A 345 -21.96 -16.78 -17.28
C LYS A 345 -22.31 -18.16 -16.71
N SER A 346 -21.70 -18.59 -15.60
CA SER A 346 -21.90 -19.93 -15.06
C SER A 346 -23.30 -20.07 -14.45
N LYS A 347 -24.11 -21.00 -14.99
CA LYS A 347 -25.40 -21.38 -14.40
C LYS A 347 -25.19 -22.03 -13.03
N PHE A 348 -24.18 -22.89 -12.92
CA PHE A 348 -23.82 -23.58 -11.68
C PHE A 348 -23.52 -22.60 -10.54
N TYR A 349 -22.72 -21.57 -10.83
CA TYR A 349 -22.43 -20.52 -9.84
C TYR A 349 -23.72 -19.82 -9.40
N LYS A 350 -24.57 -19.41 -10.35
CA LYS A 350 -25.82 -18.71 -10.02
C LYS A 350 -26.77 -19.54 -9.17
N GLN A 351 -26.79 -20.86 -9.38
CA GLN A 351 -27.61 -21.80 -8.63
C GLN A 351 -27.08 -22.01 -7.20
N HIS A 352 -25.77 -22.24 -7.02
CA HIS A 352 -25.21 -22.68 -5.74
C HIS A 352 -24.51 -21.58 -4.93
N LYS A 353 -24.41 -20.33 -5.43
CA LYS A 353 -23.70 -19.22 -4.73
C LYS A 353 -24.16 -18.90 -3.30
N LYS A 354 -25.33 -19.41 -2.88
CA LYS A 354 -25.87 -19.22 -1.53
C LYS A 354 -25.65 -20.44 -0.63
N ASP A 355 -25.18 -21.56 -1.18
CA ASP A 355 -25.03 -22.80 -0.45
C ASP A 355 -23.72 -22.77 0.36
N LYS A 356 -23.80 -23.17 1.63
CA LYS A 356 -22.64 -23.15 2.54
C LYS A 356 -21.49 -24.04 2.08
N TRP A 357 -21.80 -25.21 1.52
CA TRP A 357 -20.77 -26.12 1.01
C TRP A 357 -20.02 -25.48 -0.17
N PHE A 358 -20.73 -24.77 -1.05
CA PHE A 358 -20.15 -24.12 -2.21
C PHE A 358 -19.29 -22.93 -1.80
N GLU A 359 -19.69 -22.18 -0.78
CA GLU A 359 -18.86 -21.14 -0.17
C GLU A 359 -17.51 -21.67 0.33
N ILE A 360 -17.50 -22.82 1.02
CA ILE A 360 -16.24 -23.43 1.50
C ILE A 360 -15.36 -23.83 0.31
N VAL A 361 -15.94 -24.47 -0.71
CA VAL A 361 -15.20 -24.85 -1.94
C VAL A 361 -14.61 -23.62 -2.62
N GLN A 362 -15.38 -22.53 -2.71
CA GLN A 362 -14.94 -21.26 -3.26
C GLN A 362 -13.76 -20.66 -2.50
N ILE A 363 -13.79 -20.70 -1.16
CA ILE A 363 -12.70 -20.23 -0.30
C ILE A 363 -11.43 -21.05 -0.55
N VAL A 364 -11.54 -22.39 -0.58
CA VAL A 364 -10.40 -23.29 -0.83
C VAL A 364 -9.78 -23.04 -2.20
N ILE A 365 -10.60 -22.95 -3.25
CA ILE A 365 -10.11 -22.67 -4.61
C ILE A 365 -9.41 -21.30 -4.67
N THR A 366 -10.03 -20.27 -4.09
CA THR A 366 -9.48 -18.91 -4.07
C THR A 366 -8.16 -18.86 -3.30
N PHE A 367 -8.06 -19.58 -2.18
CA PHE A 367 -6.83 -19.71 -1.41
C PHE A 367 -5.69 -20.28 -2.25
N HIS A 368 -5.91 -21.39 -2.97
CA HIS A 368 -4.89 -21.98 -3.83
C HIS A 368 -4.48 -21.07 -5.00
N ILE A 369 -5.45 -20.39 -5.63
CA ILE A 369 -5.18 -19.39 -6.69
C ILE A 369 -4.33 -18.23 -6.13
N ALA A 370 -4.68 -17.71 -4.96
CA ALA A 370 -3.91 -16.64 -4.32
C ALA A 370 -2.49 -17.11 -3.99
N CYS A 371 -2.33 -18.28 -3.38
CA CYS A 371 -1.02 -18.86 -3.05
C CYS A 371 -0.15 -19.08 -4.28
N PHE A 372 -0.70 -19.59 -5.38
CA PHE A 372 0.04 -19.77 -6.62
C PHE A 372 0.49 -18.42 -7.21
N GLY A 373 -0.36 -17.39 -7.14
CA GLY A 373 0.04 -16.02 -7.47
C GLY A 373 1.22 -15.55 -6.61
N LEU A 374 1.19 -15.81 -5.29
CA LEU A 374 2.29 -15.44 -4.39
C LEU A 374 3.57 -16.26 -4.66
N LEU A 375 3.47 -17.50 -5.10
CA LEU A 375 4.63 -18.29 -5.56
C LEU A 375 5.29 -17.62 -6.77
N ILE A 376 4.53 -17.21 -7.77
CA ILE A 376 5.07 -16.45 -8.92
C ILE A 376 5.74 -15.16 -8.41
N PHE A 377 5.05 -14.42 -7.55
CA PHE A 377 5.55 -13.16 -6.98
C PHE A 377 6.89 -13.33 -6.24
N SER A 378 7.10 -14.47 -5.58
CA SER A 378 8.30 -14.76 -4.81
C SER A 378 9.59 -14.84 -5.64
N GLY A 379 9.47 -15.07 -6.96
CA GLY A 379 10.64 -15.32 -7.81
C GLY A 379 11.27 -16.70 -7.60
N TYR A 380 10.57 -17.67 -6.98
CA TYR A 380 11.10 -19.03 -6.74
C TYR A 380 11.60 -19.75 -8.00
N PHE A 381 11.07 -19.40 -9.18
CA PHE A 381 11.45 -19.96 -10.47
C PHE A 381 12.52 -19.16 -11.22
N ALA A 382 13.02 -18.08 -10.63
CA ALA A 382 13.89 -17.11 -11.30
C ALA A 382 15.38 -17.39 -11.08
#